data_AF-A0ABD0NH79-F1
#
_entry.id   AF-A0ABD0NH79-F1
#
_cell.length_a   1.000
_cell.length_b   1.000
_cell.length_c   1.000
_cell.angle_alpha   90.00
_cell.angle_beta   90.00
_cell.angle_gamma   90.00
#
_symmetry.space_group_name_H-M   'P 1'
#
loop_
_entity.id
_entity.type
_entity.pdbx_description
1 polymer ?
#
loop_
_entity_poly.entity_id
_entity_poly.type
_entity_poly.pdbx_seq_one_letter_code
_entity_poly.pdbx_strand_id
1 'polypeptide(L)'
;MKTEVSTAANFVTRLLRGTGLLSEEQLQQFRFSLEEALGEHYQHHWCIRINHKMDPLIGKAACTIGLTKERLFSLLPSELTMWDGSICVLYESAPPSDTNQTDSCKDELRIGRSSPSKSFGMMTCSS
;
A
#
# COMPACT_ATOMS: atom_id res chain seq x y z
N MET A 1 -11.84 -16.71 5.15
CA MET A 1 -11.14 -15.73 6.01
C MET A 1 -9.63 -15.93 6.07
N LYS A 2 -9.12 -17.16 6.30
CA LYS A 2 -7.66 -17.41 6.33
C LYS A 2 -6.96 -17.02 5.01
N THR A 3 -7.63 -17.24 3.88
CA THR A 3 -7.17 -16.85 2.55
C THR A 3 -7.07 -15.33 2.39
N GLU A 4 -8.12 -14.60 2.75
CA GLU A 4 -8.18 -13.14 2.63
C GLU A 4 -7.18 -12.45 3.57
N VAL A 5 -7.03 -12.97 4.79
CA VAL A 5 -6.02 -12.51 5.77
C VAL A 5 -4.61 -12.71 5.23
N SER A 6 -4.31 -13.88 4.65
CA SER A 6 -2.99 -14.12 4.06
C SER A 6 -2.74 -13.25 2.84
N THR A 7 -3.75 -13.05 1.98
CA THR A 7 -3.67 -12.13 0.84
C THR A 7 -3.37 -10.70 1.31
N ALA A 8 -4.05 -10.24 2.36
CA ALA A 8 -3.85 -8.93 2.96
C ALA A 8 -2.43 -8.73 3.49
N ALA A 9 -1.95 -9.66 4.32
CA ALA A 9 -0.62 -9.60 4.90
C ALA A 9 0.47 -9.69 3.82
N ASN A 10 0.29 -10.55 2.81
CA ASN A 10 1.20 -10.63 1.67
C ASN A 10 1.22 -9.32 0.87
N PHE A 11 0.08 -8.66 0.66
CA PHE A 11 0.01 -7.39 -0.04
C PHE A 11 0.84 -6.31 0.68
N VAL A 12 0.65 -6.13 1.99
CA VAL A 12 1.43 -5.15 2.78
C VAL A 12 2.91 -5.52 2.80
N THR A 13 3.24 -6.81 2.92
CA THR A 13 4.62 -7.30 2.86
C THR A 13 5.29 -6.99 1.52
N ARG A 14 4.55 -7.08 0.40
CA ARG A 14 5.06 -6.71 -0.93
C ARG A 14 5.34 -5.21 -1.06
N LEU A 15 4.52 -4.36 -0.44
CA LEU A 15 4.80 -2.91 -0.39
C LEU A 15 6.13 -2.65 0.33
N LEU A 16 6.33 -3.27 1.49
CA LEU A 16 7.58 -3.16 2.24
C LEU A 16 8.78 -3.74 1.49
N ARG A 17 8.62 -4.89 0.82
CA ARG A 17 9.66 -5.47 -0.03
C ARG A 17 10.07 -4.54 -1.16
N GLY A 18 9.10 -3.83 -1.76
CA GLY A 18 9.35 -2.85 -2.82
C GLY A 18 10.28 -1.70 -2.41
N THR A 19 10.44 -1.44 -1.11
CA THR A 19 11.37 -0.42 -0.60
C THR A 19 12.84 -0.85 -0.68
N GLY A 20 13.12 -2.17 -0.71
CA GLY A 20 14.49 -2.71 -0.69
C GLY A 20 15.26 -2.51 0.63
N LEU A 21 14.59 -2.04 1.69
CA LEU A 21 15.25 -1.67 2.95
C LEU A 21 15.19 -2.77 4.04
N LEU A 22 14.45 -3.84 3.81
CA LEU A 22 14.22 -4.92 4.78
C LEU A 22 14.76 -6.25 4.27
N SER A 23 15.27 -7.09 5.18
CA SER A 23 15.68 -8.45 4.86
C SER A 23 14.49 -9.37 4.64
N GLU A 24 14.69 -10.48 3.93
CA GLU A 24 13.64 -11.50 3.73
C GLU A 24 13.18 -12.13 5.05
N GLU A 25 14.07 -12.28 6.03
CA GLU A 25 13.73 -12.74 7.38
C GLU A 25 12.79 -11.75 8.08
N GLN A 26 13.09 -10.45 8.03
CA GLN A 26 12.21 -9.42 8.59
C GLN A 26 10.86 -9.41 7.88
N LEU A 27 10.83 -9.50 6.55
CA LEU A 27 9.59 -9.53 5.78
C LEU A 27 8.73 -10.75 6.13
N GLN A 28 9.37 -11.92 6.30
CA GLN A 28 8.68 -13.15 6.71
C GLN A 28 8.12 -13.05 8.13
N GLN A 29 8.91 -12.55 9.08
CA GLN A 29 8.48 -12.35 10.46
C GLN A 29 7.32 -11.34 10.55
N PHE A 30 7.41 -10.23 9.81
CA PHE A 30 6.35 -9.25 9.70
C PHE A 30 5.06 -9.86 9.15
N ARG A 31 5.15 -10.62 8.05
CA ARG A 31 4.00 -11.28 7.45
C ARG A 31 3.30 -12.19 8.45
N PHE A 32 4.04 -13.08 9.12
CA PHE A 32 3.45 -14.00 10.08
C PHE A 32 2.80 -13.27 11.25
N SER A 33 3.47 -12.27 11.80
CA SER A 33 2.90 -11.47 12.90
C SER A 33 1.62 -10.74 12.49
N LEU A 34 1.56 -10.23 11.25
CA LEU A 34 0.38 -9.56 10.74
C LEU A 34 -0.77 -10.54 10.44
N GLU A 35 -0.48 -11.70 9.85
CA GLU A 35 -1.47 -12.75 9.60
C GLU A 35 -2.14 -13.22 10.89
N GLU A 36 -1.34 -13.47 11.94
CA GLU A 36 -1.84 -13.86 13.26
C GLU A 36 -2.71 -12.75 13.86
N ALA A 37 -2.20 -11.51 13.89
CA ALA A 37 -2.93 -10.38 14.46
C ALA A 37 -4.27 -10.11 13.75
N LEU A 38 -4.31 -10.23 12.42
CA LEU A 38 -5.54 -10.08 11.64
C LEU A 38 -6.50 -11.25 11.87
N GLY A 39 -5.98 -12.48 11.90
CA GLY A 39 -6.78 -13.68 12.09
C GLY A 39 -7.43 -13.78 13.47
N GLU A 40 -6.77 -13.26 14.51
CA GLU A 40 -7.33 -13.18 15.86
C GLU A 40 -8.35 -12.04 16.00
N HIS A 41 -8.06 -10.87 15.43
CA HIS A 41 -8.83 -9.66 15.67
C HIS A 41 -10.13 -9.60 14.85
N TYR A 42 -10.13 -10.15 13.65
CA TYR A 42 -11.25 -10.01 12.73
C TYR A 42 -11.96 -11.34 12.54
N GLN A 43 -13.21 -11.41 12.99
CA GLN A 43 -14.04 -12.63 12.87
C GLN A 43 -15.16 -12.53 11.84
N HIS A 44 -15.57 -11.32 11.46
CA HIS A 44 -16.74 -11.11 10.60
C HIS A 44 -16.52 -10.06 9.51
N HIS A 45 -15.96 -8.90 9.87
CA HIS A 45 -15.62 -7.83 8.92
C HIS A 45 -14.33 -7.15 9.34
N TRP A 46 -13.48 -6.81 8.37
CA TRP A 46 -12.20 -6.16 8.64
C TRP A 46 -11.86 -5.07 7.65
N CYS A 47 -11.16 -4.06 8.15
CA CYS A 47 -10.65 -2.95 7.35
C CYS A 47 -9.26 -2.57 7.87
N ILE A 48 -8.25 -2.71 7.02
CA ILE A 48 -6.91 -2.17 7.25
C ILE A 48 -6.87 -0.78 6.64
N ARG A 49 -6.46 0.22 7.44
CA ARG A 49 -6.37 1.60 6.97
C ARG A 49 -5.04 2.26 7.38
N ILE A 50 -4.35 2.81 6.39
CA ILE A 50 -3.21 3.70 6.56
C ILE A 50 -3.63 5.05 5.97
N ASN A 51 -3.52 6.10 6.76
CA ASN A 51 -3.73 7.49 6.34
C ASN A 51 -2.78 8.40 7.17
N HIS A 52 -3.28 9.48 7.75
CA HIS A 52 -2.58 10.20 8.84
C HIS A 52 -2.46 9.37 10.14
N LYS A 53 -3.03 8.16 10.18
CA LYS A 53 -2.93 7.17 11.26
C LYS A 53 -2.54 5.82 10.68
N MET A 54 -1.70 5.11 11.43
CA MET A 54 -1.24 3.77 11.09
C MET A 54 -2.23 2.77 11.69
N ASP A 55 -2.59 1.75 10.91
CA ASP A 55 -3.35 0.63 11.42
C ASP A 55 -2.61 0.01 12.63
N PRO A 56 -3.29 -0.20 13.78
CA PRO A 56 -2.62 -0.67 14.99
C PRO A 56 -2.05 -2.08 14.86
N LEU A 57 -2.65 -2.94 14.03
CA LEU A 57 -2.16 -4.32 13.82
C LEU A 57 -0.93 -4.31 12.91
N ILE A 58 -0.91 -3.47 11.87
CA ILE A 58 0.31 -3.26 11.08
C ILE A 58 1.41 -2.68 11.97
N GLY A 59 1.11 -1.66 12.78
CA GLY A 59 2.08 -1.07 13.71
C GLY A 59 2.63 -2.09 14.70
N LYS A 60 1.78 -2.94 15.27
CA LYS A 60 2.18 -4.03 16.17
C LYS A 60 3.11 -5.03 15.47
N ALA A 61 2.74 -5.48 14.28
CA ALA A 61 3.56 -6.41 13.50
C ALA A 61 4.91 -5.81 13.11
N ALA A 62 4.95 -4.53 12.71
CA ALA A 62 6.17 -3.82 12.38
C ALA A 62 7.13 -3.67 13.57
N CYS A 63 6.60 -3.45 14.78
CA CYS A 63 7.42 -3.41 16.00
C CYS A 63 8.17 -4.73 16.24
N THR A 64 7.63 -5.87 15.82
CA THR A 64 8.29 -7.18 15.99
C THR A 64 9.59 -7.31 15.18
N ILE A 65 9.75 -6.49 14.14
CA ILE A 65 10.93 -6.47 13.28
C ILE A 65 11.77 -5.20 13.48
N GLY A 66 11.49 -4.43 14.55
CA GLY A 66 12.25 -3.23 14.91
C GLY A 66 11.87 -1.96 14.14
N LEU A 67 10.75 -1.95 13.42
CA LEU A 67 10.27 -0.75 12.73
C LEU A 67 9.41 0.13 13.65
N THR A 68 9.72 1.43 13.67
CA THR A 68 8.86 2.43 14.31
C THR A 68 7.70 2.83 13.40
N LYS A 69 6.65 3.42 13.98
CA LYS A 69 5.49 3.89 13.21
C LYS A 69 5.88 4.97 12.19
N GLU A 70 6.78 5.86 12.55
CA GLU A 70 7.27 6.95 11.71
C GLU A 70 8.01 6.40 10.49
N ARG A 71 8.87 5.39 10.71
CA ARG A 71 9.52 4.67 9.61
C ARG A 71 8.51 3.98 8.73
N LEU A 72 7.53 3.31 9.32
CA LEU A 72 6.51 2.59 8.58
C LEU A 72 5.68 3.51 7.67
N PHE A 73 5.33 4.72 8.12
CA PHE A 73 4.69 5.74 7.29
C PHE A 73 5.54 6.21 6.11
N SER A 74 6.87 6.23 6.26
CA SER A 74 7.77 6.58 5.14
C SER A 74 7.93 5.45 4.12
N LEU A 75 7.60 4.21 4.49
CA LEU A 75 7.78 3.01 3.66
C LEU A 75 6.50 2.57 2.95
N LEU A 76 5.33 2.93 3.48
CA LEU A 76 4.02 2.55 2.95
C LEU A 76 3.34 3.74 2.26
N PRO A 77 2.35 3.49 1.38
CA PRO A 77 1.55 4.57 0.79
C PRO A 77 0.92 5.45 1.86
N SER A 78 0.84 6.76 1.57
CA SER A 78 0.22 7.76 2.42
C SER A 78 -1.26 7.46 2.69
N GLU A 79 -1.96 6.85 1.73
CA GLU A 79 -3.32 6.37 1.87
C GLU A 79 -3.48 4.94 1.35
N LEU A 80 -3.92 4.03 2.24
CA LEU A 80 -4.25 2.65 1.89
C LEU A 80 -5.51 2.26 2.66
N THR A 81 -6.50 1.70 1.97
CA THR A 81 -7.64 1.06 2.63
C THR A 81 -7.91 -0.31 1.99
N MET A 82 -7.98 -1.36 2.79
CA MET A 82 -8.26 -2.72 2.32
C MET A 82 -9.30 -3.36 3.22
N TRP A 83 -10.32 -3.97 2.63
CA TRP A 83 -11.47 -4.54 3.34
C TRP A 83 -11.90 -5.84 2.69
N ASP A 84 -12.12 -6.89 3.50
CA ASP A 84 -12.75 -8.16 3.08
C ASP A 84 -12.34 -8.70 1.68
N GLY A 85 -11.04 -8.69 1.39
CA GLY A 85 -10.48 -9.15 0.11
C GLY A 85 -10.52 -8.13 -1.05
N SER A 86 -11.22 -7.02 -0.90
CA SER A 86 -11.17 -5.87 -1.82
C SER A 86 -10.12 -4.86 -1.38
N ILE A 87 -9.18 -4.56 -2.27
CA ILE A 87 -8.08 -3.62 -2.02
C ILE A 87 -8.42 -2.30 -2.72
N CYS A 88 -8.49 -1.21 -1.96
CA CYS A 88 -8.55 0.16 -2.48
C CYS A 88 -7.28 0.90 -2.09
N VAL A 89 -6.28 0.86 -2.97
CA VAL A 89 -5.07 1.67 -2.81
C VAL A 89 -5.32 3.04 -3.43
N LEU A 90 -5.25 4.10 -2.63
CA LEU A 90 -5.13 5.45 -3.16
C LEU A 90 -3.65 5.83 -3.07
N TYR A 91 -2.93 5.57 -4.15
CA TYR A 91 -1.53 6.00 -4.23
C TYR A 91 -1.50 7.48 -4.61
N GLU A 92 -1.22 8.35 -3.66
CA GLU A 92 -0.77 9.72 -3.96
C GLU A 92 0.75 9.72 -3.98
N SER A 93 1.33 9.74 -5.18
CA SER A 93 2.74 10.09 -5.37
C SER A 93 2.97 11.46 -4.76
N ALA A 94 3.91 11.58 -3.82
CA ALA A 94 4.39 12.88 -3.38
C ALA A 94 4.76 13.71 -4.62
N PRO A 95 4.36 15.00 -4.72
CA PRO A 95 4.76 15.84 -5.84
C PRO A 95 6.30 15.82 -5.93
N PRO A 96 6.88 15.71 -7.13
CA PRO A 96 8.33 15.76 -7.28
C PRO A 96 8.82 17.08 -6.68
N SER A 97 9.72 17.00 -5.70
CA SER A 97 10.41 18.16 -5.17
C SER A 97 11.09 18.90 -6.32
N ASP A 98 10.63 20.11 -6.63
CA ASP A 98 11.15 20.98 -7.68
C ASP A 98 12.67 21.09 -7.58
N THR A 99 13.38 20.29 -8.38
CA THR A 99 14.82 20.46 -8.59
C THR A 99 15.04 20.50 -10.09
N ASN A 100 15.28 21.71 -10.58
CA ASN A 100 15.54 22.08 -11.97
C ASN A 100 16.43 21.08 -12.72
N GLN A 101 15.90 20.47 -13.80
CA GLN A 101 16.66 20.29 -15.06
C GLN A 101 15.75 19.87 -16.22
N THR A 102 15.89 20.65 -17.29
CA THR A 102 15.41 20.49 -18.66
C THR A 102 15.77 19.12 -19.26
N ASP A 103 14.87 18.49 -20.01
CA ASP A 103 14.96 18.45 -21.48
C ASP A 103 13.86 17.61 -22.17
N SER A 104 13.15 18.30 -23.06
CA SER A 104 12.65 17.88 -24.39
C SER A 104 11.61 16.75 -24.54
N CYS A 105 10.35 17.19 -24.69
CA CYS A 105 9.25 16.45 -25.30
C CYS A 105 9.42 16.26 -26.82
N LYS A 106 9.17 15.04 -27.33
CA LYS A 106 8.58 14.69 -28.64
C LYS A 106 8.50 13.15 -28.68
N ASP A 107 7.33 12.53 -28.83
CA ASP A 107 6.74 12.31 -30.15
C ASP A 107 5.20 12.24 -30.10
N GLU A 108 4.58 12.87 -31.11
CA GLU A 108 3.15 13.01 -31.30
C GLU A 108 2.56 11.85 -32.10
N LEU A 109 1.36 11.37 -31.74
CA LEU A 109 0.38 11.00 -32.75
C LEU A 109 -1.02 11.52 -32.39
N ARG A 110 -1.54 12.34 -33.30
CA ARG A 110 -2.78 13.13 -33.25
C ARG A 110 -4.01 12.20 -33.40
N ILE A 111 -5.18 12.46 -32.81
CA ILE A 111 -6.23 13.40 -33.26
C ILE A 111 -7.36 13.34 -32.20
N GLY A 112 -7.92 14.50 -31.80
CA GLY A 112 -9.27 14.56 -31.20
C GLY A 112 -9.44 15.47 -29.99
N ARG A 113 -9.79 16.74 -30.22
CA ARG A 113 -10.29 17.69 -29.20
C ARG A 113 -11.56 17.18 -28.51
N SER A 114 -11.53 17.11 -27.18
CA SER A 114 -12.55 17.68 -26.26
C SER A 114 -12.23 17.26 -24.81
N SER A 115 -11.92 18.21 -23.92
CA SER A 115 -12.08 17.99 -22.46
C SER A 115 -13.56 17.70 -22.18
N PRO A 116 -13.91 16.72 -21.33
CA PRO A 116 -14.06 17.04 -19.90
C PRO A 116 -13.83 15.90 -18.89
N SER A 117 -13.75 16.33 -17.61
CA SER A 117 -14.04 15.61 -16.35
C SER A 117 -13.10 14.48 -15.89
N LYS A 118 -12.61 14.66 -14.65
CA LYS A 118 -11.89 13.70 -13.80
C LYS A 118 -12.42 12.28 -13.96
N SER A 119 -11.62 11.43 -14.59
CA SER A 119 -11.82 9.98 -14.62
C SER A 119 -10.91 9.37 -13.56
N PHE A 120 -11.50 8.88 -12.47
CA PHE A 120 -10.80 8.01 -11.53
C PHE A 120 -10.61 6.66 -12.23
N GLY A 121 -9.37 6.31 -12.53
CA GLY A 121 -9.01 5.00 -13.09
C GLY A 121 -9.14 3.92 -12.02
N MET A 122 -10.32 3.32 -11.90
CA MET A 122 -10.57 2.17 -11.04
C MET A 122 -10.07 0.92 -11.75
N MET A 123 -8.91 0.38 -11.36
CA MET A 123 -8.47 -0.94 -11.81
C MET A 123 -9.11 -2.01 -10.92
N THR A 124 -10.12 -2.71 -11.44
CA THR A 124 -10.71 -3.88 -10.80
C THR A 124 -10.04 -5.14 -11.36
N CYS A 125 -9.32 -5.86 -10.52
CA CYS A 125 -8.85 -7.22 -10.83
C CYS A 125 -9.87 -8.20 -10.25
N SER A 126 -10.60 -8.93 -11.09
CA SER A 126 -11.43 -10.06 -10.67
C SER A 126 -10.59 -11.34 -10.67
N SER A 127 -10.89 -12.24 -9.72
CA SER A 127 -10.25 -13.56 -9.55
C SER A 127 -10.59 -14.55 -10.66
#